data_AF-B8HJK1-F1
#
_entry.id   AF-B8HJK1-F1
#
_cell.length_a   1.000
_cell.length_b   1.000
_cell.length_c   1.000
_cell.angle_alpha   90.00
_cell.angle_beta   90.00
_cell.angle_gamma   90.00
#
_symmetry.space_group_name_H-M   'P 1'
#
loop_
_entity.id
_entity.type
_entity.pdbx_description
1 polymer ?
#
loop_
_entity_poly.entity_id
_entity_poly.type
_entity_poly.pdbx_seq_one_letter_code
_entity_poly.pdbx_strand_id
1 'polypeptide(L)'
;MYRFASEPPEPLEDPKTMVVKKMSFHRQRPQMMGFTIDGETSLDLDDAIWIDPAPDGSEAIVWVHIADVAATVAKDSAIDQAAIRRTQTRYLADQTDPMLPRSLAEDQLSLLEGQQRATLTICVRLDRQAAILSTEIFESEIATVQRFSYQQAEVALRDQKAPLHQVLKACQNWSSRLRQRREAMGALGGILTDTGYLDEEGRLIDHCHRCEMIIMEFMILANQAVAEWLARRDIPALYRNHTTRQVAPDRATILKTLLSLGSTEAIRQQLQNWVNPAEYNPYLIGHYALNLIAYTHFTSPIRRVADLINHRIVKATLKGHPSPYSLEELTQLCNHLNACKEQTKLFFKNIHEQKCQSRLETPEELINLSPKEFTLLLKYACKQENLSPIQAEIIRRLERSQLSLQDYYFLLIKGNNPEIKRQIFEQLQLQDIPSLLTLACSQTPDWDNFAYAEKRHANTFWASLEIAIDTQTLTSPHWASYSNKAGARHRACREWLTAYLSDTLVTPEQRQSLPISAEPVPIAIAEEITTGKTKNFVGENFAGENFVGKLHEFCQVKNWERPHFEFVAQAEEFICTCRLKEWEATGAGRRKQDAKQQAAAALLNVLGQLAEIPD
;
A
#
# COMPACT_ATOMS: atom_id res chain seq x y z
N MET A 1 -62.23 -9.09 6.92
CA MET A 1 -62.63 -9.85 8.12
C MET A 1 -61.36 -10.42 8.71
N TYR A 2 -60.81 -9.77 9.75
CA TYR A 2 -59.96 -10.29 10.85
C TYR A 2 -59.58 -9.05 11.68
N ARG A 3 -60.23 -8.91 12.83
CA ARG A 3 -59.98 -7.92 13.90
C ARG A 3 -59.06 -8.58 14.94
N PHE A 4 -58.07 -7.86 15.45
CA PHE A 4 -57.61 -7.89 16.86
C PHE A 4 -56.95 -6.53 17.11
N ALA A 5 -57.55 -5.62 17.88
CA ALA A 5 -57.70 -5.57 19.34
C ALA A 5 -56.70 -4.56 19.90
N SER A 6 -57.23 -3.38 20.20
CA SER A 6 -56.60 -2.23 20.84
C SER A 6 -56.69 -2.35 22.36
N GLU A 7 -55.57 -2.28 23.07
CA GLU A 7 -55.54 -1.87 24.48
C GLU A 7 -54.42 -0.82 24.69
N PRO A 8 -54.61 0.13 25.62
CA PRO A 8 -53.77 1.33 25.75
C PRO A 8 -52.56 1.08 26.67
N PRO A 9 -51.48 1.88 26.55
CA PRO A 9 -50.32 1.74 27.42
C PRO A 9 -50.60 2.30 28.83
N GLU A 10 -50.24 1.52 29.85
CA GLU A 10 -50.14 1.97 31.25
C GLU A 10 -48.89 2.86 31.48
N PRO A 11 -48.88 3.71 32.52
CA PRO A 11 -47.95 4.82 32.64
C PRO A 11 -46.56 4.40 33.15
N LEU A 12 -45.52 5.07 32.62
CA LEU A 12 -44.13 4.93 33.04
C LEU A 12 -43.89 5.56 34.42
N GLU A 13 -43.31 4.80 35.36
CA GLU A 13 -42.80 5.30 36.64
C GLU A 13 -41.44 6.04 36.49
N ASP A 14 -41.20 6.96 37.42
CA ASP A 14 -40.14 7.98 37.49
C ASP A 14 -38.71 7.41 37.69
N PRO A 15 -37.71 7.77 36.85
CA PRO A 15 -36.36 7.22 36.92
C PRO A 15 -35.47 8.03 37.86
N LYS A 16 -35.47 7.69 39.16
CA LYS A 16 -34.37 8.06 40.06
C LYS A 16 -33.88 6.86 40.86
N THR A 17 -32.58 6.58 40.67
CA THR A 17 -31.64 5.75 41.45
C THR A 17 -31.39 4.28 41.04
N MET A 18 -30.10 3.91 41.17
CA MET A 18 -29.46 2.57 41.18
C MET A 18 -28.75 2.16 39.86
N VAL A 19 -27.43 2.35 39.75
CA VAL A 19 -26.33 1.46 40.21
C VAL A 19 -26.22 0.16 39.39
N VAL A 20 -25.06 0.04 38.73
CA VAL A 20 -24.59 -1.04 37.85
C VAL A 20 -24.96 -2.45 38.36
N LYS A 21 -25.80 -3.17 37.62
CA LYS A 21 -26.02 -4.62 37.78
C LYS A 21 -25.99 -5.35 36.44
N LYS A 22 -25.27 -6.48 36.46
CA LYS A 22 -25.09 -7.53 35.44
C LYS A 22 -26.16 -7.54 34.33
N MET A 23 -25.72 -7.29 33.10
CA MET A 23 -26.54 -7.40 31.88
C MET A 23 -26.91 -8.86 31.58
N SER A 24 -28.20 -9.16 31.74
CA SER A 24 -28.91 -10.34 31.25
C SER A 24 -28.98 -10.37 29.71
N PHE A 25 -29.04 -11.58 29.16
CA PHE A 25 -29.11 -11.88 27.72
C PHE A 25 -30.50 -11.60 27.12
N HIS A 26 -30.82 -10.32 26.94
CA HIS A 26 -31.75 -9.79 25.94
C HIS A 26 -31.22 -8.41 25.54
N ARG A 27 -30.12 -8.35 24.78
CA ARG A 27 -29.40 -7.07 24.62
C ARG A 27 -29.94 -6.26 23.45
N GLN A 28 -30.77 -5.27 23.79
CA GLN A 28 -30.93 -4.04 23.02
C GLN A 28 -29.54 -3.50 22.65
N ARG A 29 -29.34 -3.14 21.37
CA ARG A 29 -28.07 -2.58 20.90
C ARG A 29 -27.81 -1.25 21.62
N PRO A 30 -26.61 -1.03 22.21
CA PRO A 30 -26.30 0.25 22.82
C PRO A 30 -26.27 1.35 21.75
N GLN A 31 -26.86 2.49 22.09
CA GLN A 31 -26.80 3.70 21.28
C GLN A 31 -25.42 4.33 21.43
N MET A 32 -24.75 4.57 20.31
CA MET A 32 -23.44 5.19 20.22
C MET A 32 -23.54 6.58 19.58
N MET A 33 -22.50 7.38 19.77
CA MET A 33 -22.33 8.69 19.17
C MET A 33 -21.19 8.63 18.15
N GLY A 34 -21.36 9.31 17.02
CA GLY A 34 -20.37 9.35 15.95
C GLY A 34 -20.83 10.21 14.79
N PHE A 35 -19.90 10.56 13.91
CA PHE A 35 -20.15 11.31 12.67
C PHE A 35 -19.46 10.60 11.50
N THR A 36 -19.89 10.87 10.27
CA THR A 36 -19.23 10.35 9.06
C THR A 36 -18.39 11.45 8.39
N ILE A 37 -17.33 11.07 7.67
CA ILE A 37 -16.59 11.99 6.78
C ILE A 37 -16.34 11.26 5.46
N ASP A 38 -16.91 11.75 4.37
CA ASP A 38 -16.88 11.08 3.08
C ASP A 38 -16.67 12.06 1.92
N GLY A 39 -16.59 11.54 0.69
CA GLY A 39 -16.67 12.38 -0.50
C GLY A 39 -18.06 13.02 -0.62
N GLU A 40 -18.14 14.25 -1.13
CA GLU A 40 -19.39 15.03 -1.19
C GLU A 40 -20.56 14.29 -1.89
N THR A 41 -20.24 13.51 -2.92
CA THR A 41 -21.22 12.73 -3.70
C THR A 41 -21.44 11.30 -3.19
N SER A 42 -20.80 10.90 -2.09
CA SER A 42 -20.89 9.53 -1.57
C SER A 42 -22.26 9.29 -0.95
N LEU A 43 -22.91 8.17 -1.26
CA LEU A 43 -24.24 7.82 -0.75
C LEU A 43 -24.22 6.54 0.09
N ASP A 44 -23.24 5.68 -0.14
CA ASP A 44 -22.97 4.41 0.53
C ASP A 44 -21.99 4.59 1.70
N LEU A 45 -22.44 5.27 2.77
CA LEU A 45 -21.61 5.60 3.93
C LEU A 45 -21.48 4.37 4.84
N ASP A 46 -20.31 3.72 4.81
CA ASP A 46 -20.02 2.49 5.55
C ASP A 46 -19.66 2.76 7.02
N ASP A 47 -18.93 3.83 7.28
CA ASP A 47 -18.24 4.07 8.54
C ASP A 47 -18.58 5.42 9.19
N ALA A 48 -18.58 5.41 10.53
CA ALA A 48 -18.66 6.59 11.37
C ALA A 48 -17.61 6.49 12.47
N ILE A 49 -17.10 7.63 12.93
CA ILE A 49 -16.03 7.67 13.93
C ILE A 49 -16.37 8.56 15.12
N TRP A 50 -15.76 8.24 16.25
CA TRP A 50 -15.69 9.08 17.44
C TRP A 50 -14.37 8.85 18.19
N ILE A 51 -13.96 9.82 19.00
CA ILE A 51 -12.76 9.66 19.84
C ILE A 51 -12.94 10.38 21.19
N ASP A 52 -12.56 9.68 22.25
CA ASP A 52 -12.50 10.21 23.61
C ASP A 52 -11.05 10.19 24.10
N PRO A 53 -10.27 11.28 23.95
CA PRO A 53 -8.92 11.36 24.47
C PRO A 53 -8.92 11.60 25.98
N ALA A 54 -7.94 11.04 26.69
CA ALA A 54 -7.66 11.41 28.07
C ALA A 54 -7.28 12.91 28.14
N PRO A 55 -7.68 13.66 29.19
CA PRO A 55 -7.39 15.09 29.30
C PRO A 55 -5.89 15.44 29.27
N ASP A 56 -5.03 14.53 29.74
CA ASP A 56 -3.57 14.66 29.74
C ASP A 56 -2.91 14.16 28.44
N GLY A 57 -3.70 13.63 27.50
CA GLY A 57 -3.25 13.07 26.23
C GLY A 57 -2.44 11.77 26.35
N SER A 58 -2.50 11.10 27.51
CA SER A 58 -1.81 9.84 27.79
C SER A 58 -2.46 8.64 27.10
N GLU A 59 -3.77 8.67 26.89
CA GLU A 59 -4.54 7.61 26.25
C GLU A 59 -5.64 8.21 25.36
N ALA A 60 -6.21 7.39 24.48
CA ALA A 60 -7.48 7.69 23.84
C ALA A 60 -8.28 6.42 23.57
N ILE A 61 -9.60 6.57 23.55
CA ILE A 61 -10.52 5.55 23.09
C ILE A 61 -11.04 5.99 21.72
N VAL A 62 -10.70 5.22 20.69
CA VAL A 62 -11.19 5.41 19.32
C VAL A 62 -12.36 4.48 19.09
N TRP A 63 -13.47 5.03 18.59
CA TRP A 63 -14.65 4.29 18.21
C TRP A 63 -14.81 4.35 16.70
N VAL A 64 -14.91 3.18 16.08
CA VAL A 64 -15.21 3.04 14.65
C VAL A 64 -16.49 2.20 14.53
N HIS A 65 -17.53 2.80 13.96
CA HIS A 65 -18.85 2.19 13.81
C HIS A 65 -19.05 1.84 12.34
N ILE A 66 -19.23 0.56 12.03
CA ILE A 66 -19.40 0.10 10.65
C ILE A 66 -20.83 -0.40 10.46
N ALA A 67 -21.47 -0.03 9.35
CA ALA A 67 -22.80 -0.50 8.98
C ALA A 67 -22.93 -2.02 9.09
N ASP A 68 -23.95 -2.51 9.80
CA ASP A 68 -24.15 -3.95 10.04
C ASP A 68 -24.87 -4.63 8.87
N VAL A 69 -24.19 -4.72 7.74
CA VAL A 69 -24.71 -5.35 6.52
C VAL A 69 -25.04 -6.82 6.75
N ALA A 70 -24.29 -7.50 7.62
CA ALA A 70 -24.53 -8.90 7.98
C ALA A 70 -25.84 -9.13 8.74
N ALA A 71 -26.45 -8.10 9.35
CA ALA A 71 -27.81 -8.18 9.90
C ALA A 71 -28.90 -8.24 8.82
N THR A 72 -28.68 -7.56 7.69
CA THR A 72 -29.67 -7.42 6.62
C THR A 72 -29.48 -8.44 5.51
N VAL A 73 -28.22 -8.75 5.15
CA VAL A 73 -27.87 -9.67 4.07
C VAL A 73 -27.47 -11.03 4.67
N ALA A 74 -28.45 -11.94 4.76
CA ALA A 74 -28.23 -13.30 5.24
C ALA A 74 -27.33 -14.10 4.28
N LYS A 75 -26.46 -14.97 4.84
CA LYS A 75 -25.63 -15.92 4.06
C LYS A 75 -26.53 -16.78 3.17
N ASP A 76 -26.07 -17.06 1.96
CA ASP A 76 -26.72 -17.90 0.94
C ASP A 76 -28.02 -17.32 0.35
N SER A 77 -28.46 -16.13 0.79
CA SER A 77 -29.59 -15.42 0.18
C SER A 77 -29.32 -14.98 -1.27
N ALA A 78 -30.37 -14.66 -2.02
CA ALA A 78 -30.21 -14.18 -3.40
C ALA A 78 -29.33 -12.90 -3.49
N ILE A 79 -29.44 -12.01 -2.50
CA ILE A 79 -28.63 -10.79 -2.40
C ILE A 79 -27.18 -11.14 -2.10
N ASP A 80 -26.93 -12.09 -1.20
CA ASP A 80 -25.58 -12.58 -0.86
C ASP A 80 -24.88 -13.19 -2.07
N GLN A 81 -25.55 -14.09 -2.78
CA GLN A 81 -25.00 -14.70 -3.99
C GLN A 81 -24.70 -13.65 -5.06
N ALA A 82 -25.54 -12.61 -5.20
CA ALA A 82 -25.27 -11.51 -6.10
C ALA A 82 -24.07 -10.65 -5.65
N ALA A 83 -23.93 -10.39 -4.34
CA ALA A 83 -22.80 -9.67 -3.77
C ALA A 83 -21.48 -10.44 -3.97
N ILE A 84 -21.47 -11.76 -3.74
CA ILE A 84 -20.30 -12.63 -3.99
C ILE A 84 -19.90 -12.61 -5.46
N ARG A 85 -20.87 -12.68 -6.39
CA ARG A 85 -20.59 -12.57 -7.84
C ARG A 85 -20.00 -11.21 -8.21
N ARG A 86 -20.49 -10.12 -7.61
CA ARG A 86 -19.97 -8.76 -7.87
C ARG A 86 -18.64 -8.48 -7.18
N THR A 87 -18.37 -9.14 -6.05
CA THR A 87 -17.21 -8.98 -5.16
C THR A 87 -17.10 -7.62 -4.46
N GLN A 88 -17.31 -6.52 -5.19
CA GLN A 88 -17.21 -5.15 -4.71
C GLN A 88 -18.03 -4.20 -5.59
N THR A 89 -18.31 -2.99 -5.09
CA THR A 89 -18.85 -1.89 -5.88
C THR A 89 -17.79 -1.43 -6.89
N ARG A 90 -18.20 -1.15 -8.13
CA ARG A 90 -17.33 -0.62 -9.19
C ARG A 90 -17.68 0.85 -9.42
N TYR A 91 -16.75 1.74 -9.10
CA TYR A 91 -16.86 3.17 -9.40
C TYR A 91 -16.27 3.42 -10.79
N LEU A 92 -17.13 3.68 -11.77
CA LEU A 92 -16.76 4.06 -13.14
C LEU A 92 -16.76 5.60 -13.24
N ALA A 93 -16.20 6.14 -14.33
CA ALA A 93 -16.06 7.59 -14.50
C ALA A 93 -17.40 8.33 -14.54
N ASP A 94 -18.46 7.66 -15.02
CA ASP A 94 -19.79 8.20 -15.28
C ASP A 94 -20.88 7.60 -14.39
N GLN A 95 -20.62 6.45 -13.76
CA GLN A 95 -21.61 5.75 -12.96
C GLN A 95 -20.99 4.84 -11.88
N THR A 96 -21.78 4.55 -10.85
CA THR A 96 -21.46 3.54 -9.84
C THR A 96 -22.27 2.27 -10.09
N ASP A 97 -21.62 1.11 -10.20
CA ASP A 97 -22.24 -0.22 -10.24
C ASP A 97 -22.11 -0.87 -8.85
N PRO A 98 -23.14 -0.77 -7.98
CA PRO A 98 -23.04 -1.13 -6.58
C PRO A 98 -23.05 -2.65 -6.36
N MET A 99 -22.30 -3.11 -5.35
CA MET A 99 -22.29 -4.52 -4.93
C MET A 99 -23.68 -4.98 -4.49
N LEU A 100 -24.32 -4.15 -3.68
CA LEU A 100 -25.66 -4.34 -3.13
C LEU A 100 -26.70 -3.51 -3.91
N PRO A 101 -27.99 -3.86 -3.87
CA PRO A 101 -29.05 -3.00 -4.40
C PRO A 101 -28.96 -1.58 -3.83
N ARG A 102 -29.17 -0.54 -4.67
CA ARG A 102 -29.08 0.87 -4.23
C ARG A 102 -29.97 1.17 -3.03
N SER A 103 -31.18 0.63 -2.99
CA SER A 103 -32.10 0.79 -1.84
C SER A 103 -31.55 0.26 -0.52
N LEU A 104 -30.62 -0.70 -0.56
CA LEU A 104 -29.89 -1.14 0.63
C LEU A 104 -28.65 -0.28 0.86
N ALA A 105 -27.81 -0.14 -0.17
CA ALA A 105 -26.50 0.50 -0.06
C ALA A 105 -26.57 2.00 0.27
N GLU A 106 -27.47 2.73 -0.38
CA GLU A 106 -27.53 4.20 -0.37
C GLU A 106 -28.59 4.74 0.59
N ASP A 107 -29.38 3.86 1.22
CA ASP A 107 -30.48 4.24 2.12
C ASP A 107 -30.49 3.40 3.41
N GLN A 108 -30.95 2.13 3.35
CA GLN A 108 -31.22 1.34 4.57
C GLN A 108 -29.97 1.01 5.41
N LEU A 109 -28.81 0.82 4.76
CA LEU A 109 -27.55 0.48 5.43
C LEU A 109 -26.67 1.70 5.66
N SER A 110 -26.75 2.69 4.76
CA SER A 110 -25.93 3.90 4.80
C SER A 110 -26.13 4.66 6.11
N LEU A 111 -25.02 5.09 6.74
CA LEU A 111 -25.00 5.81 8.02
C LEU A 111 -25.42 7.29 7.89
N LEU A 112 -26.57 7.51 7.25
CA LEU A 112 -27.14 8.83 6.97
C LEU A 112 -27.41 9.63 8.25
N GLU A 113 -27.18 10.95 8.17
CA GLU A 113 -27.31 11.89 9.29
C GLU A 113 -28.69 11.79 9.97
N GLY A 114 -28.68 11.71 11.30
CA GLY A 114 -29.87 11.68 12.14
C GLY A 114 -30.71 10.40 12.05
N GLN A 115 -30.35 9.45 11.18
CA GLN A 115 -31.10 8.20 11.03
C GLN A 115 -30.50 7.08 11.88
N GLN A 116 -31.37 6.36 12.60
CA GLN A 116 -30.93 5.23 13.40
C GLN A 116 -30.51 4.05 12.50
N ARG A 117 -29.31 3.54 12.73
CA ARG A 117 -28.67 2.47 11.94
C ARG A 117 -27.97 1.48 12.85
N ALA A 118 -28.12 0.20 12.52
CA ALA A 118 -27.41 -0.90 13.15
C ALA A 118 -25.95 -0.93 12.70
N THR A 119 -25.03 -1.08 13.66
CA THR A 119 -23.59 -1.11 13.41
C THR A 119 -22.88 -2.25 14.15
N LEU A 120 -21.71 -2.63 13.66
CA LEU A 120 -20.67 -3.28 14.44
C LEU A 120 -19.67 -2.21 14.86
N THR A 121 -19.50 -2.02 16.17
CA THR A 121 -18.54 -1.05 16.71
C THR A 121 -17.25 -1.74 17.10
N ILE A 122 -16.13 -1.16 16.65
CA ILE A 122 -14.78 -1.47 17.10
C ILE A 122 -14.35 -0.35 18.06
N CYS A 123 -14.15 -0.69 19.32
CA CYS A 123 -13.60 0.18 20.35
C CYS A 123 -12.13 -0.18 20.57
N VAL A 124 -11.24 0.78 20.31
CA VAL A 124 -9.79 0.59 20.41
C VAL A 124 -9.24 1.59 21.42
N ARG A 125 -8.67 1.07 22.51
CA ARG A 125 -7.95 1.91 23.48
C ARG A 125 -6.49 1.98 23.09
N LEU A 126 -5.95 3.20 23.03
CA LEU A 126 -4.59 3.51 22.62
C LEU A 126 -3.79 4.12 23.76
N ASP A 127 -2.51 3.78 23.85
CA ASP A 127 -1.55 4.47 24.72
C ASP A 127 -1.02 5.76 24.09
N ARG A 128 -0.15 6.47 24.80
CA ARG A 128 0.43 7.75 24.35
C ARG A 128 1.19 7.64 23.03
N GLN A 129 1.76 6.47 22.74
CA GLN A 129 2.51 6.14 21.53
C GLN A 129 1.61 5.55 20.43
N ALA A 130 0.28 5.63 20.61
CA ALA A 130 -0.73 5.08 19.73
C ALA A 130 -0.60 3.55 19.52
N ALA A 131 -0.04 2.82 20.47
CA ALA A 131 -0.11 1.36 20.50
C ALA A 131 -1.49 0.90 20.99
N ILE A 132 -1.98 -0.21 20.45
CA ILE A 132 -3.25 -0.81 20.87
C ILE A 132 -3.07 -1.44 22.26
N LEU A 133 -3.78 -0.90 23.25
CA LEU A 133 -3.87 -1.46 24.60
C LEU A 133 -4.95 -2.55 24.68
N SER A 134 -6.11 -2.31 24.05
CA SER A 134 -7.22 -3.25 24.03
C SER A 134 -8.15 -3.00 22.85
N THR A 135 -8.85 -4.06 22.45
CA THR A 135 -9.86 -4.04 21.38
C THR A 135 -11.12 -4.74 21.87
N GLU A 136 -12.24 -4.04 21.80
CA GLU A 136 -13.58 -4.57 22.04
C GLU A 136 -14.43 -4.43 20.77
N ILE A 137 -15.20 -5.46 20.43
CA ILE A 137 -16.09 -5.46 19.27
C ILE A 137 -17.48 -5.86 19.74
N PHE A 138 -18.50 -5.10 19.36
CA PHE A 138 -19.88 -5.38 19.76
C PHE A 138 -20.91 -4.86 18.75
N GLU A 139 -22.10 -5.47 18.75
CA GLU A 139 -23.27 -4.97 17.99
C GLU A 139 -23.83 -3.71 18.68
N SER A 140 -24.09 -2.66 17.93
CA SER A 140 -24.54 -1.34 18.40
C SER A 140 -25.53 -0.68 17.43
N GLU A 141 -26.04 0.47 17.82
CA GLU A 141 -26.81 1.38 16.97
C GLU A 141 -26.22 2.79 17.02
N ILE A 142 -26.33 3.53 15.93
CA ILE A 142 -25.92 4.92 15.83
C ILE A 142 -26.99 5.75 15.13
N ALA A 143 -27.15 7.00 15.54
CA ALA A 143 -27.75 8.05 14.73
C ALA A 143 -26.67 9.10 14.57
N THR A 144 -26.08 9.19 13.38
CA THR A 144 -24.89 10.01 13.16
C THR A 144 -25.24 11.48 13.41
N VAL A 145 -24.45 12.15 14.23
CA VAL A 145 -24.74 13.52 14.68
C VAL A 145 -24.54 14.53 13.56
N GLN A 146 -23.69 14.20 12.59
CA GLN A 146 -23.39 15.00 11.42
C GLN A 146 -22.78 14.11 10.32
N ARG A 147 -23.12 14.39 9.06
CA ARG A 147 -22.42 13.89 7.87
C ARG A 147 -21.54 15.01 7.33
N PHE A 148 -20.23 14.81 7.33
CA PHE A 148 -19.30 15.75 6.73
C PHE A 148 -18.87 15.28 5.33
N SER A 149 -18.76 16.22 4.38
CA SER A 149 -17.80 16.06 3.29
C SER A 149 -16.38 16.33 3.80
N TYR A 150 -15.35 15.81 3.13
CA TYR A 150 -13.95 16.13 3.45
C TYR A 150 -13.68 17.64 3.54
N GLN A 151 -14.29 18.43 2.67
CA GLN A 151 -14.16 19.89 2.68
C GLN A 151 -14.85 20.52 3.88
N GLN A 152 -16.05 20.06 4.24
CA GLN A 152 -16.77 20.55 5.42
C GLN A 152 -16.02 20.21 6.72
N ALA A 153 -15.48 18.99 6.83
CA ALA A 153 -14.65 18.60 7.97
C ALA A 153 -13.39 19.48 8.09
N GLU A 154 -12.74 19.82 6.97
CA GLU A 154 -11.57 20.71 6.96
C GLU A 154 -11.91 22.12 7.42
N VAL A 155 -13.09 22.65 7.05
CA VAL A 155 -13.59 23.94 7.53
C VAL A 155 -13.86 23.88 9.04
N ALA A 156 -14.58 22.86 9.52
CA ALA A 156 -14.88 22.68 10.95
C ALA A 156 -13.61 22.49 11.80
N LEU A 157 -12.59 21.84 11.25
CA LEU A 157 -11.29 21.67 11.91
C LEU A 157 -10.52 22.99 12.08
N ARG A 158 -10.78 24.01 11.25
CA ARG A 158 -10.13 25.33 11.32
C ARG A 158 -10.90 26.32 12.19
N ASP A 159 -12.21 26.20 12.26
CA ASP A 159 -13.06 27.06 13.06
C ASP A 159 -13.21 26.52 14.49
N GLN A 160 -12.60 27.19 15.47
CA GLN A 160 -12.67 26.81 16.88
C GLN A 160 -14.09 26.86 17.47
N LYS A 161 -15.01 27.58 16.82
CA LYS A 161 -16.41 27.69 17.23
C LYS A 161 -17.31 26.66 16.56
N ALA A 162 -16.81 25.93 15.57
CA ALA A 162 -17.60 24.93 14.86
C ALA A 162 -18.02 23.80 15.83
N PRO A 163 -19.27 23.29 15.70
CA PRO A 163 -19.66 22.05 16.35
C PRO A 163 -18.65 20.94 16.04
N LEU A 164 -18.39 20.07 17.02
CA LEU A 164 -17.45 18.94 16.90
C LEU A 164 -15.97 19.32 16.64
N HIS A 165 -15.60 20.61 16.62
CA HIS A 165 -14.22 21.05 16.43
C HIS A 165 -13.22 20.31 17.35
N GLN A 166 -13.54 20.19 18.64
CA GLN A 166 -12.65 19.54 19.61
C GLN A 166 -12.44 18.05 19.29
N VAL A 167 -13.50 17.35 18.89
CA VAL A 167 -13.44 15.92 18.55
C VAL A 167 -12.69 15.73 17.23
N LEU A 168 -12.97 16.53 16.20
CA LEU A 168 -12.21 16.53 14.95
C LEU A 168 -10.73 16.83 15.18
N LYS A 169 -10.42 17.76 16.10
CA LYS A 169 -9.04 18.08 16.48
C LYS A 169 -8.37 16.91 17.19
N ALA A 170 -9.09 16.20 18.07
CA ALA A 170 -8.60 14.98 18.68
C ALA A 170 -8.35 13.88 17.63
N CYS A 171 -9.27 13.70 16.67
CA CYS A 171 -9.09 12.77 15.56
C CYS A 171 -7.83 13.11 14.76
N GLN A 172 -7.62 14.38 14.41
CA GLN A 172 -6.40 14.84 13.72
C GLN A 172 -5.13 14.49 14.50
N ASN A 173 -5.12 14.77 15.81
CA ASN A 173 -3.94 14.56 16.64
C ASN A 173 -3.60 13.06 16.76
N TRP A 174 -4.60 12.21 16.97
CA TRP A 174 -4.40 10.77 17.15
C TRP A 174 -4.14 10.03 15.83
N SER A 175 -4.78 10.42 14.72
CA SER A 175 -4.42 9.90 13.40
C SER A 175 -2.97 10.23 13.04
N SER A 176 -2.50 11.44 13.37
CA SER A 176 -1.10 11.82 13.17
C SER A 176 -0.15 10.95 13.99
N ARG A 177 -0.50 10.61 15.24
CA ARG A 177 0.32 9.71 16.08
C ARG A 177 0.33 8.27 15.54
N LEU A 178 -0.82 7.76 15.10
CA LEU A 178 -0.92 6.44 14.46
C LEU A 178 -0.03 6.37 13.23
N ARG A 179 -0.12 7.37 12.35
CA ARG A 179 0.72 7.48 11.16
C ARG A 179 2.21 7.52 11.50
N GLN A 180 2.62 8.42 12.40
CA GLN A 180 4.02 8.55 12.83
C GLN A 180 4.56 7.23 13.41
N ARG A 181 3.73 6.51 14.17
CA ARG A 181 4.09 5.18 14.67
C ARG A 181 4.34 4.20 13.52
N ARG A 182 3.43 4.13 12.54
CA ARG A 182 3.58 3.25 11.37
C ARG A 182 4.81 3.61 10.54
N GLU A 183 5.05 4.90 10.30
CA GLU A 183 6.24 5.40 9.61
C GLU A 183 7.53 5.04 10.37
N ALA A 184 7.57 5.22 11.69
CA ALA A 184 8.71 4.84 12.53
C ALA A 184 8.97 3.33 12.53
N MET A 185 7.92 2.52 12.38
CA MET A 185 8.05 1.07 12.20
C MET A 185 8.45 0.71 10.75
N GLY A 186 8.49 1.67 9.82
CA GLY A 186 8.91 1.46 8.42
C GLY A 186 7.78 1.12 7.44
N ALA A 187 6.53 1.48 7.74
CA ALA A 187 5.43 1.31 6.78
C ALA A 187 5.73 2.03 5.45
N LEU A 188 5.53 1.31 4.35
CA LEU A 188 5.54 1.84 2.99
C LEU A 188 4.22 2.53 2.64
N GLY A 189 3.09 1.93 3.02
CA GLY A 189 1.77 2.56 2.88
C GLY A 189 1.62 3.67 3.92
N GLY A 190 1.31 4.89 3.50
CA GLY A 190 1.42 6.08 4.36
C GLY A 190 2.47 7.09 3.92
N ILE A 191 3.37 6.73 3.01
CA ILE A 191 4.45 7.63 2.58
C ILE A 191 3.87 8.78 1.76
N LEU A 192 4.10 9.99 2.25
CA LEU A 192 3.98 11.19 1.45
C LEU A 192 5.30 11.42 0.71
N THR A 193 5.26 11.31 -0.62
CA THR A 193 6.35 11.72 -1.50
C THR A 193 6.07 13.11 -2.05
N ASP A 194 7.07 13.75 -2.67
CA ASP A 194 6.91 15.04 -3.34
C ASP A 194 5.86 15.03 -4.46
N THR A 195 5.50 13.84 -4.95
CA THR A 195 4.62 13.67 -6.13
C THR A 195 3.29 12.98 -5.83
N GLY A 196 3.07 12.55 -4.58
CA GLY A 196 1.83 11.88 -4.19
C GLY A 196 1.95 11.06 -2.91
N TYR A 197 0.82 10.52 -2.47
CA TYR A 197 0.67 9.70 -1.29
C TYR A 197 0.52 8.23 -1.66
N LEU A 198 1.28 7.34 -1.01
CA LEU A 198 1.17 5.91 -1.22
C LEU A 198 0.12 5.29 -0.28
N ASP A 199 -0.93 4.68 -0.84
CA ASP A 199 -1.99 4.02 -0.07
C ASP A 199 -1.59 2.63 0.46
N GLU A 200 -2.52 1.99 1.17
CA GLU A 200 -2.30 0.67 1.77
C GLU A 200 -2.08 -0.45 0.75
N GLU A 201 -2.60 -0.29 -0.47
CA GLU A 201 -2.40 -1.20 -1.59
C GLU A 201 -1.13 -0.92 -2.40
N GLY A 202 -0.33 0.08 -2.01
CA GLY A 202 0.88 0.48 -2.74
C GLY A 202 0.57 1.22 -4.03
N ARG A 203 -0.59 1.88 -4.13
CA ARG A 203 -0.96 2.78 -5.23
C ARG A 203 -0.66 4.21 -4.83
N LEU A 204 -0.25 5.00 -5.81
CA LEU A 204 0.02 6.41 -5.60
C LEU A 204 -1.21 7.25 -5.93
N ILE A 205 -1.60 8.11 -4.99
CA ILE A 205 -2.70 9.07 -5.05
C ILE A 205 -2.09 10.47 -5.13
N ASP A 206 -2.51 11.28 -6.12
CA ASP A 206 -1.90 12.59 -6.40
C ASP A 206 -2.00 13.55 -5.20
N HIS A 207 -3.14 13.55 -4.51
CA HIS A 207 -3.37 14.38 -3.33
C HIS A 207 -4.17 13.60 -2.29
N CYS A 208 -3.73 13.66 -1.03
CA CYS A 208 -4.50 13.17 0.11
C CYS A 208 -4.73 14.31 1.09
N HIS A 209 -5.98 14.69 1.28
CA HIS A 209 -6.36 15.76 2.18
C HIS A 209 -6.21 15.33 3.64
N ARG A 210 -6.07 16.30 4.55
CA ARG A 210 -5.92 16.04 5.98
C ARG A 210 -7.05 15.21 6.57
N CYS A 211 -8.30 15.50 6.20
CA CYS A 211 -9.45 14.76 6.69
C CYS A 211 -9.55 13.35 6.08
N GLU A 212 -9.08 13.14 4.85
CA GLU A 212 -8.93 11.81 4.27
C GLU A 212 -7.91 10.97 5.04
N MET A 213 -6.78 11.58 5.43
CA MET A 213 -5.79 10.91 6.28
C MET A 213 -6.35 10.51 7.65
N ILE A 214 -7.24 11.33 8.25
CA ILE A 214 -7.90 10.97 9.51
C ILE A 214 -8.69 9.67 9.35
N ILE A 215 -9.57 9.61 8.34
CA ILE A 215 -10.40 8.43 8.09
C ILE A 215 -9.53 7.22 7.78
N MET A 216 -8.57 7.36 6.88
CA MET A 216 -7.68 6.27 6.49
C MET A 216 -6.93 5.65 7.68
N GLU A 217 -6.33 6.45 8.58
CA GLU A 217 -5.63 5.90 9.75
C GLU A 217 -6.60 5.19 10.71
N PHE A 218 -7.82 5.69 10.87
CA PHE A 218 -8.82 5.05 11.75
C PHE A 218 -9.36 3.77 11.13
N MET A 219 -9.52 3.71 9.80
CA MET A 219 -9.90 2.49 9.10
C MET A 219 -8.78 1.44 9.15
N ILE A 220 -7.51 1.84 8.95
CA ILE A 220 -6.35 0.96 9.13
C ILE A 220 -6.30 0.43 10.56
N LEU A 221 -6.51 1.29 11.56
CA LEU A 221 -6.56 0.89 12.97
C LEU A 221 -7.66 -0.13 13.24
N ALA A 222 -8.89 0.12 12.77
CA ALA A 222 -10.01 -0.80 12.97
C ALA A 222 -9.77 -2.15 12.28
N ASN A 223 -9.29 -2.12 11.04
CA ASN A 223 -8.93 -3.31 10.26
C ASN A 223 -7.82 -4.13 10.96
N GLN A 224 -6.77 -3.47 11.46
CA GLN A 224 -5.73 -4.11 12.25
C GLN A 224 -6.30 -4.73 13.54
N ALA A 225 -7.07 -3.95 14.30
CA ALA A 225 -7.62 -4.36 15.59
C ALA A 225 -8.53 -5.59 15.46
N VAL A 226 -9.39 -5.63 14.43
CA VAL A 226 -10.24 -6.79 14.13
C VAL A 226 -9.40 -7.99 13.72
N ALA A 227 -8.41 -7.81 12.84
CA ALA A 227 -7.53 -8.90 12.40
C ALA A 227 -6.76 -9.51 13.58
N GLU A 228 -6.21 -8.69 14.47
CA GLU A 228 -5.54 -9.14 15.69
C GLU A 228 -6.52 -9.83 16.65
N TRP A 229 -7.75 -9.32 16.78
CA TRP A 229 -8.79 -9.92 17.62
C TRP A 229 -9.16 -11.33 17.16
N LEU A 230 -9.29 -11.54 15.85
CA LEU A 230 -9.51 -12.86 15.23
C LEU A 230 -8.29 -13.77 15.38
N ALA A 231 -7.10 -13.25 15.08
CA ALA A 231 -5.85 -14.01 15.11
C ALA A 231 -5.50 -14.52 16.52
N ARG A 232 -5.70 -13.69 17.55
CA ARG A 232 -5.49 -14.08 18.96
C ARG A 232 -6.41 -15.23 19.40
N ARG A 233 -7.49 -15.48 18.67
CA ARG A 233 -8.47 -16.55 18.92
C ARG A 233 -8.31 -17.73 17.95
N ASP A 234 -7.30 -17.71 17.09
CA ASP A 234 -7.06 -18.73 16.06
C ASP A 234 -8.28 -18.96 15.14
N ILE A 235 -8.97 -17.85 14.78
CA ILE A 235 -10.18 -17.90 13.95
C ILE A 235 -9.80 -17.62 12.49
N PRO A 236 -10.00 -18.59 11.57
CA PRO A 236 -9.86 -18.35 10.14
C PRO A 236 -10.82 -17.24 9.67
N ALA A 237 -10.31 -16.35 8.85
CA ALA A 237 -11.04 -15.21 8.28
C ALA A 237 -10.41 -14.80 6.95
N LEU A 238 -11.02 -13.87 6.21
CA LEU A 238 -10.42 -13.34 4.98
C LEU A 238 -9.33 -12.31 5.33
N TYR A 239 -8.18 -12.78 5.83
CA TYR A 239 -7.02 -11.93 6.10
C TYR A 239 -6.50 -11.31 4.80
N ARG A 240 -6.10 -10.04 4.88
CA ARG A 240 -5.54 -9.28 3.77
C ARG A 240 -4.02 -9.28 3.90
N ASN A 241 -3.37 -10.22 3.22
CA ASN A 241 -1.92 -10.39 3.29
C ASN A 241 -1.22 -9.66 2.15
N HIS A 242 -0.01 -9.18 2.41
CA HIS A 242 0.82 -8.47 1.42
C HIS A 242 2.28 -8.86 1.65
N THR A 243 2.95 -9.32 0.59
CA THR A 243 4.32 -9.85 0.64
C THR A 243 5.23 -9.16 -0.37
N THR A 244 6.53 -9.36 -0.22
CA THR A 244 7.57 -8.89 -1.15
C THR A 244 7.95 -9.92 -2.19
N ARG A 245 8.45 -9.43 -3.32
CA ARG A 245 9.15 -10.23 -4.34
C ARG A 245 10.58 -10.51 -3.88
N GLN A 246 11.17 -11.58 -4.38
CA GLN A 246 12.53 -11.99 -4.02
C GLN A 246 13.60 -10.97 -4.37
N VAL A 247 13.38 -10.18 -5.42
CA VAL A 247 14.29 -9.14 -5.88
C VAL A 247 14.20 -7.83 -5.09
N ALA A 248 13.31 -7.75 -4.09
CA ALA A 248 13.13 -6.53 -3.30
C ALA A 248 14.36 -6.28 -2.39
N PRO A 249 14.90 -5.05 -2.36
CA PRO A 249 15.94 -4.69 -1.41
C PRO A 249 15.36 -4.60 0.02
N ASP A 250 16.23 -4.38 1.00
CA ASP A 250 15.78 -4.16 2.37
C ASP A 250 14.88 -2.92 2.47
N ARG A 251 14.00 -2.91 3.48
CA ARG A 251 13.02 -1.85 3.69
C ARG A 251 13.61 -0.43 3.77
N ALA A 252 14.78 -0.25 4.37
CA ALA A 252 15.40 1.07 4.49
C ALA A 252 15.86 1.57 3.11
N THR A 253 16.41 0.68 2.30
CA THR A 253 16.75 0.96 0.91
C THR A 253 15.51 1.27 0.08
N ILE A 254 14.42 0.49 0.20
CA ILE A 254 13.15 0.80 -0.46
C ILE A 254 12.69 2.21 -0.12
N LEU A 255 12.58 2.54 1.18
CA LEU A 255 12.13 3.85 1.64
C LEU A 255 12.98 4.99 1.07
N LYS A 256 14.31 4.86 1.17
CA LYS A 256 15.25 5.85 0.65
C LYS A 256 15.06 6.04 -0.86
N THR A 257 14.89 4.95 -1.61
CA THR A 257 14.67 5.03 -3.05
C THR A 257 13.35 5.71 -3.36
N LEU A 258 12.23 5.28 -2.75
CA LEU A 258 10.91 5.87 -3.00
C LEU A 258 10.87 7.37 -2.71
N LEU A 259 11.53 7.83 -1.64
CA LEU A 259 11.64 9.24 -1.29
C LEU A 259 12.55 10.04 -2.24
N SER A 260 13.51 9.39 -2.90
CA SER A 260 14.39 10.02 -3.88
C SER A 260 13.81 10.08 -5.30
N LEU A 261 12.79 9.28 -5.59
CA LEU A 261 12.16 9.23 -6.90
C LEU A 261 11.26 10.46 -7.10
N GLY A 262 11.66 11.35 -8.00
CA GLY A 262 10.90 12.56 -8.33
C GLY A 262 9.71 12.35 -9.28
N SER A 263 9.22 11.11 -9.46
CA SER A 263 8.13 10.80 -10.39
C SER A 263 7.20 9.72 -9.87
N THR A 264 5.89 9.99 -10.00
CA THR A 264 4.81 9.08 -9.62
C THR A 264 4.90 7.73 -10.34
N GLU A 265 5.28 7.74 -11.61
CA GLU A 265 5.37 6.54 -12.43
C GLU A 265 6.59 5.70 -12.05
N ALA A 266 7.72 6.35 -11.73
CA ALA A 266 8.91 5.64 -11.26
C ALA A 266 8.65 4.96 -9.91
N ILE A 267 8.00 5.65 -8.98
CA ILE A 267 7.57 5.07 -7.69
C ILE A 267 6.68 3.85 -7.92
N ARG A 268 5.66 3.99 -8.77
CA ARG A 268 4.71 2.92 -9.07
C ARG A 268 5.40 1.69 -9.66
N GLN A 269 6.36 1.89 -10.57
CA GLN A 269 7.07 0.78 -11.21
C GLN A 269 8.04 0.08 -10.25
N GLN A 270 8.82 0.82 -9.48
CA GLN A 270 9.71 0.23 -8.48
C GLN A 270 8.93 -0.58 -7.44
N LEU A 271 7.81 -0.04 -6.96
CA LEU A 271 6.91 -0.81 -6.09
C LEU A 271 6.40 -2.07 -6.76
N GLN A 272 5.95 -2.02 -8.02
CA GLN A 272 5.50 -3.23 -8.74
C GLN A 272 6.60 -4.28 -8.90
N ASN A 273 7.87 -3.87 -8.94
CA ASN A 273 9.04 -4.76 -9.01
C ASN A 273 9.42 -5.36 -7.66
N TRP A 274 9.09 -4.70 -6.54
CA TRP A 274 9.49 -5.14 -5.20
C TRP A 274 8.36 -5.77 -4.37
N VAL A 275 7.11 -5.36 -4.59
CA VAL A 275 5.97 -5.87 -3.82
C VAL A 275 5.03 -6.73 -4.67
N ASN A 276 4.48 -7.79 -4.07
CA ASN A 276 3.40 -8.57 -4.66
C ASN A 276 2.07 -7.86 -4.43
N PRO A 277 1.05 -8.06 -5.28
CA PRO A 277 -0.29 -7.61 -4.97
C PRO A 277 -0.76 -8.16 -3.61
N ALA A 278 -1.42 -7.33 -2.81
CA ALA A 278 -2.09 -7.85 -1.62
C ALA A 278 -3.23 -8.82 -2.01
N GLU A 279 -3.40 -9.89 -1.24
CA GLU A 279 -4.28 -11.03 -1.50
C GLU A 279 -5.08 -11.41 -0.25
N TYR A 280 -6.28 -11.95 -0.45
CA TYR A 280 -7.04 -12.58 0.64
C TYR A 280 -6.55 -14.01 0.87
N ASN A 281 -6.45 -14.42 2.13
CA ASN A 281 -6.14 -15.80 2.52
C ASN A 281 -6.85 -16.15 3.85
N PRO A 282 -7.30 -17.40 4.05
CA PRO A 282 -7.86 -17.84 5.33
C PRO A 282 -6.86 -17.77 6.50
N TYR A 283 -5.56 -17.75 6.20
CA TYR A 283 -4.47 -17.72 7.17
C TYR A 283 -3.77 -16.37 7.21
N LEU A 284 -3.31 -16.02 8.41
CA LEU A 284 -2.54 -14.83 8.64
C LEU A 284 -1.07 -15.02 8.24
N ILE A 285 -0.56 -14.11 7.42
CA ILE A 285 0.87 -14.02 7.04
C ILE A 285 1.43 -12.67 7.50
N GLY A 286 0.67 -11.59 7.29
CA GLY A 286 1.06 -10.22 7.59
C GLY A 286 0.93 -9.31 6.37
N HIS A 287 1.05 -8.01 6.59
CA HIS A 287 0.86 -7.00 5.56
C HIS A 287 2.09 -6.11 5.41
N TYR A 288 2.93 -6.42 4.43
CA TYR A 288 4.26 -5.82 4.24
C TYR A 288 4.25 -4.29 4.09
N ALA A 289 3.42 -3.74 3.19
CA ALA A 289 3.41 -2.29 2.94
C ALA A 289 2.94 -1.49 4.16
N LEU A 290 1.86 -1.88 4.82
CA LEU A 290 1.44 -1.25 6.09
C LEU A 290 2.38 -1.56 7.28
N ASN A 291 3.28 -2.52 7.13
CA ASN A 291 4.09 -3.11 8.20
C ASN A 291 3.26 -3.58 9.41
N LEU A 292 2.19 -4.33 9.16
CA LEU A 292 1.31 -4.84 10.19
C LEU A 292 1.39 -6.37 10.30
N ILE A 293 1.35 -6.87 11.53
CA ILE A 293 1.34 -8.32 11.84
C ILE A 293 0.03 -8.96 11.37
N ALA A 294 -1.09 -8.27 11.58
CA ALA A 294 -2.41 -8.72 11.19
C ALA A 294 -3.18 -7.61 10.49
N TYR A 295 -3.78 -7.92 9.34
CA TYR A 295 -4.62 -7.00 8.60
C TYR A 295 -5.75 -7.75 7.91
N THR A 296 -6.92 -7.13 7.87
CA THR A 296 -8.12 -7.66 7.21
C THR A 296 -8.98 -6.49 6.74
N HIS A 297 -9.83 -6.67 5.76
CA HIS A 297 -10.84 -5.66 5.46
C HIS A 297 -12.10 -5.90 6.30
N PHE A 298 -12.55 -4.87 7.00
CA PHE A 298 -13.74 -4.89 7.85
C PHE A 298 -14.61 -3.64 7.75
N THR A 299 -14.03 -2.52 7.31
CA THR A 299 -14.62 -1.19 7.42
C THR A 299 -15.51 -0.77 6.23
N SER A 300 -15.77 -1.64 5.26
CA SER A 300 -16.56 -1.27 4.07
C SER A 300 -17.47 -2.38 3.52
N PRO A 301 -18.35 -2.98 4.36
CA PRO A 301 -19.22 -4.09 3.98
C PRO A 301 -20.34 -3.76 2.99
N ILE A 302 -20.71 -2.49 2.79
CA ILE A 302 -21.70 -2.09 1.77
C ILE A 302 -21.12 -2.27 0.37
N ARG A 303 -19.80 -2.08 0.22
CA ARG A 303 -19.12 -2.05 -1.07
C ARG A 303 -18.04 -3.12 -1.27
N ARG A 304 -17.75 -3.96 -0.27
CA ARG A 304 -16.78 -5.07 -0.38
C ARG A 304 -17.29 -6.33 0.33
N VAL A 305 -17.31 -7.46 -0.39
CA VAL A 305 -17.84 -8.72 0.16
C VAL A 305 -16.91 -9.36 1.20
N ALA A 306 -15.59 -9.08 1.13
CA ALA A 306 -14.64 -9.58 2.12
C ALA A 306 -14.99 -9.07 3.53
N ASP A 307 -15.33 -7.79 3.64
CA ASP A 307 -15.79 -7.16 4.88
C ASP A 307 -17.10 -7.80 5.37
N LEU A 308 -18.08 -8.03 4.49
CA LEU A 308 -19.35 -8.72 4.83
C LEU A 308 -19.11 -10.15 5.38
N ILE A 309 -18.19 -10.90 4.77
CA ILE A 309 -17.82 -12.24 5.24
C ILE A 309 -17.16 -12.15 6.62
N ASN A 310 -16.22 -11.22 6.81
CA ASN A 310 -15.56 -11.01 8.11
C ASN A 310 -16.54 -10.53 9.19
N HIS A 311 -17.53 -9.71 8.86
CA HIS A 311 -18.63 -9.32 9.75
C HIS A 311 -19.40 -10.54 10.25
N ARG A 312 -19.75 -11.48 9.36
CA ARG A 312 -20.46 -12.72 9.74
C ARG A 312 -19.63 -13.57 10.69
N ILE A 313 -18.32 -13.72 10.42
CA ILE A 313 -17.40 -14.47 11.28
C ILE A 313 -17.29 -13.82 12.67
N VAL A 314 -17.11 -12.50 12.71
CA VAL A 314 -17.06 -11.74 13.98
C VAL A 314 -18.36 -11.91 14.75
N LYS A 315 -19.53 -11.74 14.13
CA LYS A 315 -20.84 -11.89 14.79
C LYS A 315 -21.08 -13.30 15.33
N ALA A 316 -20.71 -14.34 14.59
CA ALA A 316 -20.78 -15.71 15.08
C ALA A 316 -19.88 -15.89 16.31
N THR A 317 -18.65 -15.38 16.24
CA THR A 317 -17.69 -15.45 17.34
C THR A 317 -18.20 -14.71 18.59
N LEU A 318 -18.77 -13.52 18.45
CA LEU A 318 -19.34 -12.74 19.56
C LEU A 318 -20.49 -13.48 20.25
N LYS A 319 -21.23 -14.32 19.52
CA LYS A 319 -22.33 -15.15 20.02
C LYS A 319 -21.86 -16.51 20.56
N GLY A 320 -20.56 -16.80 20.49
CA GLY A 320 -20.03 -18.13 20.84
C GLY A 320 -20.47 -19.23 19.89
N HIS A 321 -20.88 -18.88 18.67
CA HIS A 321 -21.27 -19.82 17.62
C HIS A 321 -20.05 -20.21 16.77
N PRO A 322 -20.07 -21.41 16.15
CA PRO A 322 -19.05 -21.78 15.18
C PRO A 322 -19.03 -20.79 14.00
N SER A 323 -17.88 -20.71 13.32
CA SER A 323 -17.74 -19.93 12.09
C SER A 323 -18.84 -20.33 11.09
N PRO A 324 -19.51 -19.36 10.43
CA PRO A 324 -20.52 -19.65 9.43
C PRO A 324 -19.91 -20.18 8.11
N TYR A 325 -18.58 -20.23 8.02
CA TYR A 325 -17.83 -20.74 6.89
C TYR A 325 -16.83 -21.79 7.36
N SER A 326 -16.79 -22.91 6.64
CA SER A 326 -15.71 -23.88 6.71
C SER A 326 -14.41 -23.29 6.14
N LEU A 327 -13.27 -23.87 6.51
CA LEU A 327 -11.97 -23.48 5.97
C LEU A 327 -11.89 -23.66 4.44
N GLU A 328 -12.55 -24.70 3.91
CA GLU A 328 -12.62 -24.95 2.47
C GLU A 328 -13.41 -23.84 1.75
N GLU A 329 -14.59 -23.47 2.26
CA GLU A 329 -15.37 -22.35 1.73
C GLU A 329 -14.59 -21.04 1.79
N LEU A 330 -13.89 -20.74 2.89
CA LEU A 330 -13.05 -19.54 3.00
C LEU A 330 -11.92 -19.54 1.96
N THR A 331 -11.30 -20.69 1.72
CA THR A 331 -10.25 -20.85 0.71
C THR A 331 -10.79 -20.58 -0.70
N GLN A 332 -11.96 -21.14 -1.02
CA GLN A 332 -12.62 -20.91 -2.31
C GLN A 332 -13.01 -19.44 -2.50
N LEU A 333 -13.55 -18.80 -1.45
CA LEU A 333 -13.90 -17.38 -1.46
C LEU A 333 -12.64 -16.52 -1.65
N CYS A 334 -11.55 -16.78 -0.94
CA CYS A 334 -10.29 -16.06 -1.12
C CYS A 334 -9.79 -16.15 -2.58
N ASN A 335 -9.79 -17.36 -3.16
CA ASN A 335 -9.36 -17.58 -4.54
C ASN A 335 -10.24 -16.82 -5.54
N HIS A 336 -11.57 -16.86 -5.36
CA HIS A 336 -12.52 -16.12 -6.18
C HIS A 336 -12.26 -14.60 -6.13
N LEU A 337 -12.10 -14.03 -4.93
CA LEU A 337 -11.86 -12.60 -4.76
C LEU A 337 -10.53 -12.14 -5.36
N ASN A 338 -9.48 -12.93 -5.18
CA ASN A 338 -8.16 -12.64 -5.78
C ASN A 338 -8.22 -12.73 -7.32
N ALA A 339 -8.91 -13.73 -7.86
CA ALA A 339 -9.06 -13.91 -9.31
C ALA A 339 -9.88 -12.79 -9.98
N CYS A 340 -10.99 -12.35 -9.37
CA CYS A 340 -11.81 -11.26 -9.91
C CYS A 340 -11.03 -9.94 -10.02
N LYS A 341 -10.09 -9.68 -9.11
CA LYS A 341 -9.21 -8.50 -9.16
C LYS A 341 -8.31 -8.53 -10.39
N GLU A 342 -7.69 -9.67 -10.68
CA GLU A 342 -6.85 -9.84 -11.88
C GLU A 342 -7.66 -9.80 -13.17
N GLN A 343 -8.86 -10.40 -13.19
CA GLN A 343 -9.77 -10.32 -14.34
C GLN A 343 -10.20 -8.88 -14.63
N THR A 344 -10.49 -8.09 -13.60
CA THR A 344 -10.85 -6.67 -13.74
C THR A 344 -9.69 -5.87 -14.37
N LYS A 345 -8.46 -6.11 -13.89
CA LYS A 345 -7.25 -5.49 -14.44
C LYS A 345 -7.04 -5.86 -15.92
N LEU A 346 -7.21 -7.12 -16.27
CA LEU A 346 -7.13 -7.61 -17.66
C LEU A 346 -8.24 -7.02 -18.54
N PHE A 347 -9.47 -6.93 -18.04
CA PHE A 347 -10.60 -6.34 -18.76
C PHE A 347 -10.34 -4.88 -19.13
N PHE A 348 -9.91 -4.04 -18.17
CA PHE A 348 -9.59 -2.63 -18.45
C PHE A 348 -8.38 -2.49 -19.39
N LYS A 349 -7.38 -3.36 -19.25
CA LYS A 349 -6.26 -3.42 -20.20
C LYS A 349 -6.75 -3.71 -21.63
N ASN A 350 -7.62 -4.70 -21.81
CA ASN A 350 -8.16 -5.07 -23.12
C ASN A 350 -9.02 -3.95 -23.73
N ILE A 351 -9.90 -3.30 -22.95
CA ILE A 351 -10.66 -2.12 -23.41
C ILE A 351 -9.72 -1.01 -23.86
N HIS A 352 -8.65 -0.78 -23.10
CA HIS A 352 -7.70 0.25 -23.43
C HIS A 352 -6.93 -0.06 -24.73
N GLU A 353 -6.47 -1.30 -24.89
CA GLU A 353 -5.82 -1.76 -26.12
C GLU A 353 -6.76 -1.66 -27.34
N GLN A 354 -8.04 -2.01 -27.19
CA GLN A 354 -9.05 -1.85 -28.26
C GLN A 354 -9.28 -0.38 -28.64
N LYS A 355 -9.38 0.52 -27.65
CA LYS A 355 -9.51 1.97 -27.91
C LYS A 355 -8.27 2.53 -28.60
N CYS A 356 -7.08 2.08 -28.23
CA CYS A 356 -5.86 2.47 -28.92
C CYS A 356 -5.87 1.98 -30.37
N GLN A 357 -6.25 0.72 -30.61
CA GLN A 357 -6.34 0.14 -31.94
C GLN A 357 -7.33 0.93 -32.84
N SER A 358 -8.55 1.19 -32.36
CA SER A 358 -9.53 1.96 -33.14
C SER A 358 -9.05 3.38 -33.46
N ARG A 359 -8.29 4.01 -32.57
CA ARG A 359 -7.71 5.35 -32.80
C ARG A 359 -6.57 5.34 -33.83
N LEU A 360 -5.83 4.25 -33.97
CA LEU A 360 -4.85 4.09 -35.04
C LEU A 360 -5.52 3.99 -36.42
N GLU A 361 -6.77 3.53 -36.47
CA GLU A 361 -7.58 3.42 -37.68
C GLU A 361 -8.27 4.75 -38.07
N THR A 362 -8.33 5.74 -37.16
CA THR A 362 -8.89 7.09 -37.40
C THR A 362 -7.88 8.23 -37.11
N PRO A 363 -6.80 8.39 -37.90
CA PRO A 363 -5.72 9.34 -37.61
C PRO A 363 -6.14 10.81 -37.51
N GLU A 364 -7.26 11.20 -38.14
CA GLU A 364 -7.77 12.57 -38.16
C GLU A 364 -8.25 13.06 -36.77
N GLU A 365 -8.61 12.14 -35.88
CA GLU A 365 -9.11 12.45 -34.53
C GLU A 365 -8.00 12.56 -33.48
N LEU A 366 -6.76 12.16 -33.82
CA LEU A 366 -5.62 12.16 -32.91
C LEU A 366 -5.28 13.56 -32.37
N ILE A 367 -5.68 14.57 -33.13
CA ILE A 367 -5.47 15.99 -32.85
C ILE A 367 -6.11 16.44 -31.52
N ASN A 368 -7.19 15.76 -31.12
CA ASN A 368 -8.04 16.10 -29.98
C ASN A 368 -7.67 15.32 -28.71
N LEU A 369 -6.71 14.41 -28.78
CA LEU A 369 -6.32 13.59 -27.63
C LEU A 369 -5.69 14.45 -26.54
N SER A 370 -6.10 14.23 -25.29
CA SER A 370 -5.38 14.78 -24.15
C SER A 370 -3.94 14.23 -24.09
N PRO A 371 -2.99 14.89 -23.38
CA PRO A 371 -1.63 14.37 -23.23
C PRO A 371 -1.59 12.92 -22.71
N LYS A 372 -2.39 12.61 -21.67
CA LYS A 372 -2.47 11.25 -21.11
C LYS A 372 -2.94 10.22 -22.13
N GLU A 373 -3.94 10.56 -22.94
CA GLU A 373 -4.45 9.66 -23.97
C GLU A 373 -3.46 9.44 -25.11
N PHE A 374 -2.70 10.47 -25.48
CA PHE A 374 -1.66 10.36 -26.49
C PHE A 374 -0.50 9.49 -26.00
N THR A 375 -0.01 9.68 -24.77
CA THR A 375 1.04 8.83 -24.18
C THR A 375 0.65 7.36 -24.15
N LEU A 376 -0.61 7.07 -23.83
CA LEU A 376 -1.15 5.72 -23.83
C LEU A 376 -1.21 5.10 -25.24
N LEU A 377 -1.65 5.88 -26.23
CA LEU A 377 -1.64 5.48 -27.63
C LEU A 377 -0.21 5.23 -28.14
N LEU A 378 0.72 6.12 -27.81
CA LEU A 378 2.13 6.00 -28.17
C LEU A 378 2.75 4.74 -27.56
N LYS A 379 2.51 4.49 -26.27
CA LYS A 379 2.94 3.25 -25.60
C LYS A 379 2.42 2.00 -26.32
N TYR A 380 1.15 2.01 -26.72
CA TYR A 380 0.57 0.91 -27.48
C TYR A 380 1.23 0.76 -28.85
N ALA A 381 1.40 1.85 -29.60
CA ALA A 381 2.03 1.86 -30.92
C ALA A 381 3.50 1.37 -30.89
N CYS A 382 4.28 1.80 -29.89
CA CYS A 382 5.64 1.28 -29.65
C CYS A 382 5.63 -0.23 -29.39
N LYS A 383 4.69 -0.74 -28.59
CA LYS A 383 4.55 -2.18 -28.30
C LYS A 383 4.20 -3.00 -29.54
N GLN A 384 3.45 -2.42 -30.48
CA GLN A 384 3.15 -3.04 -31.78
C GLN A 384 4.23 -2.79 -32.84
N GLU A 385 5.32 -2.10 -32.47
CA GLU A 385 6.41 -1.67 -33.38
C GLU A 385 5.91 -0.88 -34.60
N ASN A 386 4.78 -0.19 -34.48
CA ASN A 386 4.14 0.52 -35.58
C ASN A 386 3.77 1.96 -35.19
N LEU A 387 4.68 2.89 -35.46
CA LEU A 387 4.48 4.33 -35.22
C LEU A 387 3.90 5.08 -36.43
N SER A 388 3.82 4.45 -37.60
CA SER A 388 3.41 5.11 -38.84
C SER A 388 2.05 5.83 -38.75
N PRO A 389 0.99 5.26 -38.14
CA PRO A 389 -0.31 5.93 -38.06
C PRO A 389 -0.31 7.20 -37.20
N ILE A 390 0.64 7.33 -36.27
CA ILE A 390 0.70 8.44 -35.31
C ILE A 390 1.88 9.38 -35.57
N GLN A 391 2.69 9.12 -36.60
CA GLN A 391 3.91 9.87 -36.88
C GLN A 391 3.65 11.36 -37.11
N ALA A 392 2.61 11.71 -37.85
CA ALA A 392 2.25 13.12 -38.09
C ALA A 392 1.89 13.85 -36.78
N GLU A 393 1.17 13.18 -35.87
CA GLU A 393 0.81 13.76 -34.57
C GLU A 393 2.01 13.82 -33.61
N ILE A 394 2.93 12.84 -33.66
CA ILE A 394 4.21 12.90 -32.92
C ILE A 394 4.98 14.16 -33.31
N ILE A 395 5.17 14.39 -34.61
CA ILE A 395 5.90 15.56 -35.13
C ILE A 395 5.18 16.85 -34.72
N ARG A 396 3.85 16.92 -34.89
CA ARG A 396 3.06 18.10 -34.51
C ARG A 396 3.19 18.44 -33.02
N ARG A 397 3.14 17.42 -32.14
CA ARG A 397 3.31 17.62 -30.69
C ARG A 397 4.73 17.98 -30.31
N LEU A 398 5.72 17.42 -31.00
CA LEU A 398 7.13 17.76 -30.83
C LEU A 398 7.35 19.26 -31.14
N GLU A 399 6.94 19.72 -32.32
CA GLU A 399 7.05 21.14 -32.74
C GLU A 399 6.35 22.12 -31.80
N ARG A 400 5.26 21.68 -31.15
CA ARG A 400 4.49 22.50 -30.20
C ARG A 400 4.95 22.35 -28.75
N SER A 401 6.01 21.58 -28.48
CA SER A 401 6.48 21.26 -27.12
C SER A 401 5.37 20.65 -26.23
N GLN A 402 4.55 19.77 -26.81
CA GLN A 402 3.40 19.11 -26.15
C GLN A 402 3.68 17.65 -25.76
N LEU A 403 4.91 17.16 -25.97
CA LEU A 403 5.32 15.82 -25.54
C LEU A 403 5.73 15.83 -24.07
N SER A 404 5.32 14.79 -23.34
CA SER A 404 5.75 14.54 -21.98
C SER A 404 7.10 13.83 -21.92
N LEU A 405 7.73 13.81 -20.73
CA LEU A 405 8.95 13.03 -20.48
C LEU A 405 8.77 11.54 -20.81
N GLN A 406 7.57 11.01 -20.57
CA GLN A 406 7.23 9.63 -20.88
C GLN A 406 7.14 9.37 -22.39
N ASP A 407 6.68 10.35 -23.17
CA ASP A 407 6.66 10.23 -24.62
C ASP A 407 8.08 10.20 -25.19
N TYR A 408 8.99 11.04 -24.66
CA TYR A 408 10.40 11.02 -25.04
C TYR A 408 11.05 9.67 -24.74
N TYR A 409 10.75 9.05 -23.60
CA TYR A 409 11.23 7.72 -23.28
C TYR A 409 10.77 6.67 -24.31
N PHE A 410 9.47 6.65 -24.62
CA PHE A 410 8.94 5.69 -25.60
C PHE A 410 9.50 5.91 -27.00
N LEU A 411 9.75 7.15 -27.42
CA LEU A 411 10.24 7.46 -28.76
C LEU A 411 11.77 7.25 -28.91
N LEU A 412 12.56 7.65 -27.92
CA LEU A 412 14.03 7.56 -27.97
C LEU A 412 14.57 6.19 -27.60
N ILE A 413 14.03 5.58 -26.54
CA ILE A 413 14.59 4.35 -25.96
C ILE A 413 13.88 3.12 -26.51
N LYS A 414 12.54 3.12 -26.53
CA LYS A 414 11.74 1.97 -27.00
C LYS A 414 11.36 2.01 -28.47
N GLY A 415 11.36 3.19 -29.09
CA GLY A 415 11.00 3.36 -30.49
C GLY A 415 12.13 2.91 -31.42
N ASN A 416 11.78 2.51 -32.65
CA ASN A 416 12.74 2.06 -33.66
C ASN A 416 12.77 2.98 -34.91
N ASN A 417 12.27 4.22 -34.80
CA ASN A 417 12.26 5.16 -35.92
C ASN A 417 13.43 6.16 -35.82
N PRO A 418 14.49 6.03 -36.65
CA PRO A 418 15.70 6.85 -36.54
C PRO A 418 15.47 8.33 -36.84
N GLU A 419 14.55 8.65 -37.76
CA GLU A 419 14.24 10.05 -38.11
C GLU A 419 13.59 10.77 -36.94
N ILE A 420 12.62 10.14 -36.28
CA ILE A 420 11.97 10.68 -35.08
C ILE A 420 12.98 10.82 -33.93
N LYS A 421 13.86 9.82 -33.73
CA LYS A 421 14.91 9.89 -32.71
C LYS A 421 15.81 11.11 -32.90
N ARG A 422 16.25 11.35 -34.13
CA ARG A 422 17.09 12.50 -34.48
C ARG A 422 16.39 13.83 -34.16
N GLN A 423 15.15 14.01 -34.64
CA GLN A 423 14.39 15.25 -34.42
C GLN A 423 14.14 15.54 -32.94
N ILE A 424 13.80 14.51 -32.16
CA ILE A 424 13.60 14.64 -30.72
C ILE A 424 14.91 15.01 -30.02
N PHE A 425 16.01 14.33 -30.37
CA PHE A 425 17.30 14.56 -29.75
C PHE A 425 17.84 15.99 -29.99
N GLU A 426 17.57 16.56 -31.17
CA GLU A 426 17.89 17.95 -31.50
C GLU A 426 17.11 18.96 -30.66
N GLN A 427 15.85 18.65 -30.32
CA GLN A 427 14.98 19.54 -29.55
C GLN A 427 15.07 19.36 -28.03
N LEU A 428 15.65 18.24 -27.55
CA LEU A 428 15.75 17.96 -26.12
C LEU A 428 16.67 18.95 -25.42
N GLN A 429 16.13 19.64 -24.41
CA GLN A 429 16.93 20.54 -23.59
C GLN A 429 17.87 19.73 -22.69
N LEU A 430 19.07 20.26 -22.49
CA LEU A 430 20.14 19.59 -21.75
C LEU A 430 19.76 19.22 -20.31
N GLN A 431 18.82 19.97 -19.72
CA GLN A 431 18.33 19.79 -18.36
C GLN A 431 17.29 18.66 -18.20
N ASP A 432 16.64 18.23 -19.28
CA ASP A 432 15.59 17.20 -19.23
C ASP A 432 16.15 15.77 -19.38
N ILE A 433 17.37 15.66 -19.92
CA ILE A 433 18.04 14.38 -20.22
C ILE A 433 18.30 13.52 -18.96
N PRO A 434 18.74 14.07 -17.80
CA PRO A 434 18.92 13.26 -16.60
C PRO A 434 17.62 12.60 -16.12
N SER A 435 16.51 13.35 -16.16
CA SER A 435 15.18 12.83 -15.79
C SER A 435 14.72 11.74 -16.77
N LEU A 436 15.00 11.93 -18.07
CA LEU A 436 14.73 10.92 -19.10
C LEU A 436 15.52 9.64 -18.87
N LEU A 437 16.83 9.73 -18.57
CA LEU A 437 17.67 8.55 -18.33
C LEU A 437 17.31 7.85 -17.02
N THR A 438 16.91 8.61 -15.99
CA THR A 438 16.36 8.05 -14.75
C THR A 438 15.09 7.26 -15.04
N LEU A 439 14.21 7.83 -15.86
CA LEU A 439 13.02 7.13 -16.33
C LEU A 439 13.42 5.88 -17.13
N ALA A 440 14.35 5.98 -18.08
CA ALA A 440 14.79 4.87 -18.92
C ALA A 440 15.36 3.69 -18.12
N CYS A 441 16.24 3.95 -17.14
CA CYS A 441 16.79 2.91 -16.26
C CYS A 441 15.70 2.26 -15.40
N SER A 442 14.64 2.99 -15.05
CA SER A 442 13.52 2.41 -14.28
C SER A 442 12.54 1.59 -15.14
N GLN A 443 12.37 1.94 -16.43
CA GLN A 443 11.34 1.37 -17.30
C GLN A 443 11.88 0.32 -18.30
N THR A 444 13.19 0.24 -18.50
CA THR A 444 13.82 -0.67 -19.46
C THR A 444 14.31 -1.90 -18.71
N PRO A 445 13.77 -3.10 -19.00
CA PRO A 445 14.37 -4.33 -18.51
C PRO A 445 15.85 -4.35 -18.89
N ASP A 446 16.68 -4.87 -17.99
CA ASP A 446 18.12 -5.04 -18.18
C ASP A 446 18.97 -3.77 -18.01
N TRP A 447 18.36 -2.63 -17.68
CA TRP A 447 19.09 -1.41 -17.28
C TRP A 447 19.10 -1.27 -15.76
N ASP A 448 20.28 -1.01 -15.18
CA ASP A 448 20.44 -0.70 -13.76
C ASP A 448 20.58 0.82 -13.51
N ASN A 449 20.60 1.20 -12.23
CA ASN A 449 20.87 2.58 -11.82
C ASN A 449 22.20 3.08 -12.39
N PHE A 450 22.22 4.35 -12.80
CA PHE A 450 23.41 4.98 -13.36
C PHE A 450 24.29 5.63 -12.28
N ALA A 451 25.61 5.63 -12.54
CA ALA A 451 26.61 6.31 -11.73
C ALA A 451 27.38 7.34 -12.56
N TYR A 452 28.06 8.27 -11.88
CA TYR A 452 28.96 9.22 -12.53
C TYR A 452 30.40 8.94 -12.13
N ALA A 453 31.26 8.73 -13.11
CA ALA A 453 32.69 8.91 -12.93
C ALA A 453 33.02 10.40 -13.05
N GLU A 454 33.62 10.98 -12.02
CA GLU A 454 33.85 12.42 -11.92
C GLU A 454 35.32 12.73 -11.65
N LYS A 455 35.87 13.73 -12.35
CA LYS A 455 37.18 14.31 -12.04
C LYS A 455 37.13 15.83 -12.06
N ARG A 456 37.98 16.48 -11.27
CA ARG A 456 38.15 17.93 -11.30
C ARG A 456 39.59 18.25 -11.64
N HIS A 457 39.77 19.19 -12.57
CA HIS A 457 41.08 19.75 -12.88
C HIS A 457 40.94 21.25 -13.10
N ALA A 458 41.72 22.03 -12.35
CA ALA A 458 41.57 23.49 -12.28
C ALA A 458 40.12 23.94 -12.01
N ASN A 459 39.57 24.82 -12.85
CA ASN A 459 38.19 25.34 -12.77
C ASN A 459 37.21 24.58 -13.68
N THR A 460 37.55 23.35 -14.09
CA THR A 460 36.69 22.53 -14.96
C THR A 460 36.34 21.21 -14.28
N PHE A 461 35.05 20.88 -14.32
CA PHE A 461 34.50 19.62 -13.86
C PHE A 461 34.32 18.70 -15.05
N TRP A 462 34.77 17.46 -14.91
CA TRP A 462 34.64 16.41 -15.90
C TRP A 462 33.75 15.30 -15.34
N ALA A 463 32.82 14.83 -16.15
CA ALA A 463 31.93 13.74 -15.78
C ALA A 463 31.75 12.78 -16.96
N SER A 464 31.52 11.52 -16.65
CA SER A 464 31.04 10.52 -17.60
C SER A 464 29.98 9.68 -16.91
N LEU A 465 28.91 9.37 -17.63
CA LEU A 465 27.81 8.56 -17.13
C LEU A 465 28.08 7.08 -17.40
N GLU A 466 27.81 6.24 -16.41
CA GLU A 466 27.95 4.79 -16.49
C GLU A 466 26.60 4.16 -16.19
N ILE A 467 26.10 3.33 -17.11
CA ILE A 467 24.83 2.60 -16.98
C ILE A 467 25.14 1.12 -17.18
N ALA A 468 24.69 0.27 -16.26
CA ALA A 468 24.77 -1.18 -16.47
C ALA A 468 23.61 -1.62 -17.38
N ILE A 469 23.94 -2.27 -18.49
CA ILE A 469 23.00 -2.85 -19.46
C ILE A 469 23.40 -4.31 -19.65
N ASP A 470 22.47 -5.25 -19.44
CA ASP A 470 22.72 -6.70 -19.62
C ASP A 470 23.98 -7.20 -18.88
N THR A 471 24.18 -6.75 -17.63
CA THR A 471 25.35 -7.02 -16.76
C THR A 471 26.68 -6.34 -17.16
N GLN A 472 26.70 -5.57 -18.25
CA GLN A 472 27.86 -4.82 -18.70
C GLN A 472 27.71 -3.32 -18.41
N THR A 473 28.68 -2.72 -17.72
CA THR A 473 28.71 -1.26 -17.55
C THR A 473 29.13 -0.60 -18.86
N LEU A 474 28.28 0.28 -19.38
CA LEU A 474 28.49 1.01 -20.63
C LEU A 474 28.50 2.52 -20.41
N THR A 475 29.30 3.20 -21.22
CA THR A 475 29.56 4.62 -21.11
C THR A 475 29.83 5.31 -22.45
N SER A 476 29.82 6.64 -22.46
CA SER A 476 30.22 7.44 -23.62
C SER A 476 31.74 7.32 -23.87
N PRO A 477 32.19 7.32 -25.15
CA PRO A 477 33.62 7.27 -25.48
C PRO A 477 34.44 8.44 -24.92
N HIS A 478 33.79 9.59 -24.75
CA HIS A 478 34.40 10.84 -24.30
C HIS A 478 33.86 11.28 -22.95
N TRP A 479 34.69 12.05 -22.24
CA TRP A 479 34.28 12.75 -21.03
C TRP A 479 33.58 14.06 -21.37
N ALA A 480 32.53 14.39 -20.63
CA ALA A 480 31.89 15.69 -20.71
C ALA A 480 32.55 16.68 -19.74
N SER A 481 32.68 17.94 -20.14
CA SER A 481 33.25 19.01 -19.29
C SER A 481 32.33 20.22 -19.14
N TYR A 482 32.37 20.85 -17.96
CA TYR A 482 31.69 22.13 -17.71
C TYR A 482 32.34 22.95 -16.59
N SER A 483 31.92 24.22 -16.44
CA SER A 483 32.41 25.13 -15.38
C SER A 483 31.94 24.77 -13.98
N ASN A 484 30.87 23.97 -13.85
CA ASN A 484 30.35 23.49 -12.58
C ASN A 484 29.96 22.01 -12.66
N LYS A 485 29.84 21.38 -11.49
CA LYS A 485 29.57 19.94 -11.35
C LYS A 485 28.25 19.51 -11.99
N ALA A 486 27.16 20.27 -11.77
CA ALA A 486 25.84 19.92 -12.30
C ALA A 486 25.79 19.96 -13.83
N GLY A 487 26.36 20.99 -14.45
CA GLY A 487 26.42 21.10 -15.90
C GLY A 487 27.34 20.05 -16.54
N ALA A 488 28.41 19.61 -15.85
CA ALA A 488 29.24 18.50 -16.32
C ALA A 488 28.44 17.19 -16.35
N ARG A 489 27.62 16.93 -15.31
CA ARG A 489 26.70 15.77 -15.28
C ARG A 489 25.66 15.82 -16.39
N HIS A 490 24.99 16.96 -16.58
CA HIS A 490 23.97 17.07 -17.64
C HIS A 490 24.58 16.85 -19.03
N ARG A 491 25.79 17.37 -19.28
CA ARG A 491 26.51 17.09 -20.52
C ARG A 491 26.92 15.62 -20.62
N ALA A 492 27.34 14.99 -19.53
CA ALA A 492 27.65 13.55 -19.51
C ALA A 492 26.42 12.70 -19.88
N CYS A 493 25.24 13.05 -19.37
CA CYS A 493 23.98 12.41 -19.76
C CYS A 493 23.69 12.58 -21.25
N ARG A 494 23.93 13.78 -21.80
CA ARG A 494 23.77 14.02 -23.24
C ARG A 494 24.74 13.18 -24.06
N GLU A 495 26.03 13.17 -23.71
CA GLU A 495 27.05 12.36 -24.39
C GLU A 495 26.73 10.88 -24.36
N TRP A 496 26.26 10.37 -23.22
CA TRP A 496 25.83 8.99 -23.10
C TRP A 496 24.63 8.69 -24.01
N LEU A 497 23.60 9.56 -23.99
CA LEU A 497 22.43 9.38 -24.85
C LEU A 497 22.81 9.46 -26.34
N THR A 498 23.72 10.35 -26.73
CA THR A 498 24.26 10.41 -28.10
C THR A 498 24.91 9.09 -28.48
N ALA A 499 25.77 8.57 -27.61
CA ALA A 499 26.51 7.34 -27.84
C ALA A 499 25.56 6.13 -27.93
N TYR A 500 24.53 6.08 -27.08
CA TYR A 500 23.46 5.09 -27.12
C TYR A 500 22.68 5.14 -28.44
N LEU A 501 22.23 6.32 -28.87
CA LEU A 501 21.46 6.48 -30.11
C LEU A 501 22.27 6.17 -31.38
N SER A 502 23.60 6.17 -31.28
CA SER A 502 24.52 5.90 -32.38
C SER A 502 25.16 4.51 -32.31
N ASP A 503 24.80 3.68 -31.34
CA ASP A 503 25.43 2.37 -31.06
C ASP A 503 26.96 2.45 -30.91
N THR A 504 27.44 3.49 -30.21
CA THR A 504 28.88 3.76 -29.98
C THR A 504 29.26 3.76 -28.50
N LEU A 505 28.40 3.21 -27.63
CA LEU A 505 28.75 3.01 -26.23
C LEU A 505 29.95 2.07 -26.10
N VAL A 506 30.79 2.34 -25.11
CA VAL A 506 32.00 1.57 -24.81
C VAL A 506 32.01 1.14 -23.34
N THR A 507 32.89 0.23 -22.97
CA THR A 507 33.16 -0.08 -21.55
C THR A 507 33.97 1.04 -20.88
N PRO A 508 33.89 1.22 -19.55
CA PRO A 508 34.72 2.19 -18.82
C PRO A 508 36.21 2.08 -19.12
N GLU A 509 36.74 0.87 -19.36
CA GLU A 509 38.14 0.61 -19.70
C GLU A 509 38.52 1.11 -21.11
N GLN A 510 37.56 1.10 -22.03
CA GLN A 510 37.73 1.56 -23.41
C GLN A 510 37.47 3.07 -23.58
N ARG A 511 36.95 3.74 -22.55
CA ARG A 511 36.74 5.18 -22.55
C ARG A 511 38.08 5.89 -22.74
N GLN A 512 38.10 6.91 -23.58
CA GLN A 512 39.31 7.70 -23.80
C GLN A 512 39.81 8.28 -22.47
N SER A 513 41.12 8.19 -22.24
CA SER A 513 41.77 8.84 -21.11
C SER A 513 41.45 10.32 -21.14
N LEU A 514 41.20 10.92 -19.99
CA LEU A 514 41.06 12.36 -19.88
C LEU A 514 42.29 13.04 -20.51
N PRO A 515 42.11 14.18 -21.20
CA PRO A 515 43.21 14.94 -21.78
C PRO A 515 44.00 15.71 -20.71
N ILE A 516 44.34 15.04 -19.59
CA ILE A 516 45.01 15.61 -18.42
C ILE A 516 45.99 14.56 -17.89
N SER A 517 47.26 14.95 -17.72
CA SER A 517 48.30 14.14 -17.06
C SER A 517 47.96 13.94 -15.59
N ALA A 518 47.94 12.69 -15.13
CA ALA A 518 47.50 12.33 -13.78
C ALA A 518 48.60 12.54 -12.72
N GLU A 519 48.22 13.10 -11.57
CA GLU A 519 48.82 12.73 -10.28
C GLU A 519 47.72 12.10 -9.39
N PRO A 520 47.97 10.95 -8.75
CA PRO A 520 46.98 10.25 -7.94
C PRO A 520 46.98 10.73 -6.48
N VAL A 521 45.79 10.79 -5.86
CA VAL A 521 45.61 10.83 -4.40
C VAL A 521 44.98 9.50 -3.97
N PRO A 522 45.47 8.81 -2.90
CA PRO A 522 45.07 7.45 -2.59
C PRO A 522 43.78 7.36 -1.77
N ILE A 523 42.99 6.31 -2.01
CA ILE A 523 41.95 5.79 -1.10
C ILE A 523 42.31 4.32 -0.82
N ALA A 524 42.39 3.94 0.46
CA ALA A 524 42.73 2.59 0.90
C ALA A 524 41.45 1.77 1.24
N ILE A 525 41.46 0.47 0.91
CA ILE A 525 40.43 -0.52 1.22
C ILE A 525 41.08 -1.75 1.88
N ALA A 526 40.42 -2.24 2.94
CA ALA A 526 40.27 -3.59 3.55
C ALA A 526 41.38 -4.67 3.55
N GLU A 527 41.44 -5.41 4.68
CA GLU A 527 42.04 -6.75 4.90
C GLU A 527 41.14 -7.49 5.95
N GLU A 528 40.55 -8.65 5.67
CA GLU A 528 40.97 -10.07 5.82
C GLU A 528 40.33 -10.81 7.02
N ILE A 529 39.89 -12.05 6.77
CA ILE A 529 39.01 -12.91 7.58
C ILE A 529 39.82 -13.98 8.31
N THR A 530 39.45 -14.35 9.54
CA THR A 530 39.81 -15.66 10.12
C THR A 530 38.75 -16.24 11.08
N THR A 531 38.16 -17.36 10.66
CA THR A 531 37.65 -18.57 11.37
C THR A 531 37.24 -18.54 12.87
N GLY A 532 35.97 -18.94 13.14
CA GLY A 532 35.68 -20.15 13.94
C GLY A 532 34.80 -20.09 15.23
N LYS A 533 33.76 -20.96 15.25
CA LYS A 533 33.11 -21.71 16.35
C LYS A 533 31.73 -21.26 16.92
N THR A 534 30.83 -22.24 16.93
CA THR A 534 29.42 -22.31 17.38
C THR A 534 29.22 -22.25 18.90
N LYS A 535 28.19 -21.53 19.36
CA LYS A 535 27.55 -21.67 20.69
C LYS A 535 26.05 -21.35 20.65
N ASN A 536 25.25 -22.21 21.29
CA ASN A 536 23.81 -22.05 21.48
C ASN A 536 23.50 -21.03 22.59
N PHE A 537 22.57 -20.10 22.33
CA PHE A 537 22.02 -19.18 23.34
C PHE A 537 20.51 -19.01 23.18
N VAL A 538 19.81 -19.00 24.31
CA VAL A 538 18.36 -18.77 24.44
C VAL A 538 18.14 -17.31 24.81
N GLY A 539 17.34 -16.57 24.03
CA GLY A 539 17.11 -15.13 24.19
C GLY A 539 15.66 -14.75 24.49
N GLU A 540 15.49 -13.70 25.30
CA GLU A 540 14.30 -13.25 26.02
C GLU A 540 13.12 -12.70 25.17
N ASN A 541 11.98 -12.49 25.83
CA ASN A 541 10.67 -12.07 25.31
C ASN A 541 10.66 -10.66 24.65
N PHE A 542 10.26 -10.56 23.37
CA PHE A 542 10.05 -9.29 22.65
C PHE A 542 8.62 -9.16 22.10
N ALA A 543 7.84 -8.19 22.61
CA ALA A 543 6.46 -7.95 22.20
C ALA A 543 6.37 -6.85 21.12
N GLY A 544 5.76 -7.16 19.96
CA GLY A 544 5.29 -6.16 18.99
C GLY A 544 5.98 -6.11 17.62
N GLU A 545 7.07 -6.84 17.40
CA GLU A 545 7.74 -6.91 16.08
C GLU A 545 7.38 -8.19 15.31
N ASN A 546 7.32 -8.12 13.97
CA ASN A 546 7.10 -9.29 13.10
C ASN A 546 8.42 -9.99 12.74
N PHE A 547 9.03 -10.69 13.69
CA PHE A 547 10.26 -11.45 13.49
C PHE A 547 10.12 -12.58 12.47
N VAL A 548 8.95 -13.23 12.38
CA VAL A 548 8.69 -14.21 11.31
C VAL A 548 8.81 -13.55 9.93
N GLY A 549 8.20 -12.38 9.76
CA GLY A 549 8.33 -11.57 8.54
C GLY A 549 9.79 -11.17 8.25
N LYS A 550 10.52 -10.67 9.25
CA LYS A 550 11.94 -10.32 9.15
C LYS A 550 12.81 -11.55 8.80
N LEU A 551 12.48 -12.74 9.30
CA LEU A 551 13.22 -13.97 9.03
C LEU A 551 12.98 -14.44 7.60
N HIS A 552 11.75 -14.35 7.12
CA HIS A 552 11.45 -14.58 5.71
C HIS A 552 12.19 -13.59 4.80
N GLU A 553 12.25 -12.31 5.18
CA GLU A 553 13.02 -11.28 4.47
C GLU A 553 14.52 -11.60 4.47
N PHE A 554 15.09 -12.03 5.60
CA PHE A 554 16.49 -12.48 5.68
C PHE A 554 16.79 -13.67 4.76
N CYS A 555 15.95 -14.71 4.79
CA CYS A 555 16.11 -15.88 3.92
C CYS A 555 16.05 -15.48 2.45
N GLN A 556 15.17 -14.53 2.13
CA GLN A 556 14.97 -14.02 0.79
C GLN A 556 16.19 -13.26 0.28
N VAL A 557 16.76 -12.34 1.07
CA VAL A 557 17.99 -11.60 0.74
C VAL A 557 19.17 -12.56 0.50
N LYS A 558 19.24 -13.65 1.28
CA LYS A 558 20.31 -14.65 1.15
C LYS A 558 20.03 -15.75 0.10
N ASN A 559 18.89 -15.69 -0.58
CA ASN A 559 18.41 -16.73 -1.52
C ASN A 559 18.33 -18.14 -0.88
N TRP A 560 17.79 -18.23 0.33
CA TRP A 560 17.63 -19.46 1.10
C TRP A 560 16.17 -19.92 1.08
N GLU A 561 15.96 -21.23 1.30
CA GLU A 561 14.63 -21.79 1.48
C GLU A 561 13.92 -21.20 2.71
N ARG A 562 12.58 -21.30 2.73
CA ARG A 562 11.79 -20.75 3.83
C ARG A 562 12.05 -21.51 5.14
N PRO A 563 12.06 -20.81 6.28
CA PRO A 563 12.22 -21.44 7.59
C PRO A 563 11.04 -22.38 7.87
N HIS A 564 11.35 -23.55 8.41
CA HIS A 564 10.36 -24.52 8.87
C HIS A 564 10.05 -24.30 10.34
N PHE A 565 8.79 -24.42 10.75
CA PHE A 565 8.36 -24.24 12.13
C PHE A 565 7.61 -25.47 12.63
N GLU A 566 8.16 -26.10 13.66
CA GLU A 566 7.55 -27.22 14.38
C GLU A 566 7.08 -26.78 15.76
N PHE A 567 5.99 -27.37 16.25
CA PHE A 567 5.39 -26.99 17.53
C PHE A 567 5.23 -28.20 18.44
N VAL A 568 5.63 -28.05 19.70
CA VAL A 568 5.41 -29.00 20.79
C VAL A 568 4.62 -28.28 21.89
N ALA A 569 3.50 -28.86 22.30
CA ALA A 569 2.73 -28.34 23.44
C ALA A 569 3.30 -28.89 24.75
N GLN A 570 3.62 -28.02 25.71
CA GLN A 570 3.92 -28.36 27.10
C GLN A 570 2.88 -27.72 28.03
N ALA A 571 2.75 -28.22 29.26
CA ALA A 571 1.59 -28.02 30.14
C ALA A 571 1.10 -26.57 30.29
N GLU A 572 1.98 -25.56 30.23
CA GLU A 572 1.61 -24.14 30.32
C GLU A 572 2.14 -23.27 29.15
N GLU A 573 2.86 -23.85 28.19
CA GLU A 573 3.53 -23.11 27.11
C GLU A 573 3.62 -23.93 25.81
N PHE A 574 3.64 -23.22 24.67
CA PHE A 574 4.00 -23.78 23.37
C PHE A 574 5.49 -23.56 23.15
N ILE A 575 6.20 -24.63 22.77
CA ILE A 575 7.57 -24.55 22.27
C ILE A 575 7.50 -24.63 20.75
N CYS A 576 8.07 -23.64 20.07
CA CYS A 576 8.25 -23.65 18.63
C CYS A 576 9.73 -23.82 18.31
N THR A 577 10.06 -24.78 17.43
CA THR A 577 11.39 -24.93 16.86
C THR A 577 11.37 -24.38 15.44
N CYS A 578 12.16 -23.36 15.17
CA CYS A 578 12.37 -22.80 13.85
C CYS A 578 13.68 -23.36 13.28
N ARG A 579 13.63 -23.98 12.09
CA ARG A 579 14.82 -24.49 11.38
C ARG A 579 15.00 -23.79 10.06
N LEU A 580 16.24 -23.41 9.76
CA LEU A 580 16.64 -22.80 8.50
C LEU A 580 18.06 -23.28 8.16
N LYS A 581 18.18 -24.07 7.08
CA LYS A 581 19.42 -24.80 6.75
C LYS A 581 19.95 -25.61 7.93
N GLU A 582 21.21 -25.45 8.32
CA GLU A 582 21.83 -26.08 9.49
C GLU A 582 21.53 -25.37 10.82
N TRP A 583 20.81 -24.24 10.82
CA TRP A 583 20.57 -23.46 12.04
C TRP A 583 19.16 -23.73 12.57
N GLU A 584 19.07 -23.85 13.88
CA GLU A 584 17.82 -23.99 14.59
C GLU A 584 17.77 -23.11 15.82
N ALA A 585 16.59 -22.60 16.12
CA ALA A 585 16.32 -21.86 17.34
C ALA A 585 14.94 -22.20 17.88
N THR A 586 14.82 -22.19 19.20
CA THR A 586 13.57 -22.50 19.90
C THR A 586 13.04 -21.27 20.60
N GLY A 587 11.73 -21.05 20.51
CA GLY A 587 11.00 -20.03 21.26
C GLY A 587 9.90 -20.67 22.10
N ALA A 588 9.61 -20.10 23.26
CA ALA A 588 8.61 -20.60 24.20
C ALA A 588 7.62 -19.50 24.57
N GLY A 589 6.34 -19.74 24.36
CA GLY A 589 5.32 -18.74 24.67
C GLY A 589 4.01 -19.36 25.09
N ARG A 590 3.25 -18.63 25.90
CA ARG A 590 1.88 -19.02 26.31
C ARG A 590 0.93 -19.22 25.12
N ARG A 591 1.26 -18.67 23.94
CA ARG A 591 0.53 -18.82 22.68
C ARG A 591 1.48 -19.34 21.59
N LYS A 592 0.97 -20.16 20.66
CA LYS A 592 1.74 -20.64 19.48
C LYS A 592 2.37 -19.50 18.68
N GLN A 593 1.65 -18.38 18.52
CA GLN A 593 2.17 -17.21 17.80
C GLN A 593 3.36 -16.58 18.52
N ASP A 594 3.33 -16.47 19.84
CA ASP A 594 4.44 -15.92 20.64
C ASP A 594 5.66 -16.84 20.55
N ALA A 595 5.45 -18.15 20.70
CA ALA A 595 6.50 -19.15 20.52
C ALA A 595 7.13 -19.07 19.13
N LYS A 596 6.31 -18.89 18.07
CA LYS A 596 6.77 -18.76 16.68
C LYS A 596 7.56 -17.48 16.44
N GLN A 597 7.09 -16.34 16.97
CA GLN A 597 7.78 -15.06 16.85
C GLN A 597 9.10 -15.05 17.63
N GLN A 598 9.14 -15.62 18.83
CA GLN A 598 10.38 -15.78 19.58
C GLN A 598 11.36 -16.74 18.91
N ALA A 599 10.90 -17.87 18.36
CA ALA A 599 11.76 -18.79 17.64
C ALA A 599 12.39 -18.10 16.41
N ALA A 600 11.60 -17.31 15.67
CA ALA A 600 12.09 -16.51 14.57
C ALA A 600 13.04 -15.38 15.01
N ALA A 601 12.76 -14.71 16.14
CA ALA A 601 13.61 -13.67 16.70
C ALA A 601 14.96 -14.22 17.16
N ALA A 602 14.95 -15.36 17.85
CA ALA A 602 16.16 -16.05 18.30
C ALA A 602 17.01 -16.47 17.11
N LEU A 603 16.39 -17.04 16.06
CA LEU A 603 17.10 -17.41 14.85
C LEU A 603 17.66 -16.18 14.12
N LEU A 604 16.88 -15.09 14.02
CA LEU A 604 17.35 -13.82 13.44
C LEU A 604 18.51 -13.20 14.21
N ASN A 605 18.56 -13.33 15.53
CA ASN A 605 19.67 -12.84 16.33
C ASN A 605 20.94 -13.67 16.04
N VAL A 606 20.79 -14.99 15.93
CA VAL A 606 21.88 -15.88 15.46
C VAL A 606 22.34 -15.47 14.07
N LEU A 607 21.41 -15.20 13.14
CA LEU A 607 21.70 -14.76 11.77
C LEU A 607 22.28 -13.35 11.67
N GLY A 608 21.86 -12.43 12.53
CA GLY A 608 22.27 -11.03 12.54
C GLY A 608 23.69 -10.84 13.06
N GLN A 609 24.09 -11.61 14.07
CA GLN A 609 25.48 -11.65 14.55
C GLN A 609 26.45 -12.22 13.50
N LEU A 610 25.94 -12.96 12.51
CA LEU A 610 26.70 -13.49 11.37
C LEU A 610 26.74 -12.51 10.19
N ALA A 611 25.88 -11.49 10.12
CA ALA A 611 25.94 -10.45 9.10
C ALA A 611 26.98 -9.34 9.42
N GLU A 612 27.45 -9.28 10.66
CA GLU A 612 28.57 -8.43 11.10
C GLU A 612 29.94 -9.11 10.97
N ILE A 613 29.96 -10.38 10.55
CA ILE A 613 31.19 -11.14 10.27
C ILE A 613 31.19 -11.40 8.76
N PRO A 614 32.02 -10.71 7.96
CA PRO A 614 32.14 -10.99 6.54
C PRO A 614 32.72 -12.41 6.33
N ASP A 615 32.45 -12.99 5.17
CA ASP A 615 32.96 -14.29 4.70
C ASP A 615 34.44 -14.26 4.30
#